data_AF-A0A1G1D7J6-F1
#
_entry.id   AF-A0A1G1D7J6-F1
#
_cell.length_a   1.000
_cell.length_b   1.000
_cell.length_c   1.000
_cell.angle_alpha   90.00
_cell.angle_beta   90.00
_cell.angle_gamma   90.00
#
_symmetry.space_group_name_H-M   'P 1'
#
loop_
_entity.id
_entity.type
_entity.pdbx_description
1 polymer ?
#
loop_
_entity_poly.entity_id
_entity_poly.type
_entity_poly.pdbx_seq_one_letter_code
_entity_poly.pdbx_strand_id
1 'polypeptide(L)' 'MSHELIIITGEDSGDLYGGNLAKEIQRLYPDIKISGVGGRQMRSVGVDIICDVANTTSV' A
#
# COMPACT_ATOMS: atom_id res chain seq x y z
N MET A 1 -17.06 0.73 -13.78
CA MET A 1 -17.07 1.16 -12.36
C MET A 1 -15.63 1.15 -11.89
N SER A 2 -15.04 2.30 -11.54
CA SER A 2 -13.70 2.36 -10.94
C SER A 2 -13.77 1.94 -9.47
N HIS A 3 -12.91 1.02 -9.04
CA HIS A 3 -12.84 0.58 -7.65
C HIS A 3 -11.64 1.26 -6.97
N GLU A 4 -11.79 1.55 -5.69
CA GLU A 4 -10.73 2.12 -4.86
C GLU A 4 -10.49 1.22 -3.66
N LEU A 5 -9.22 0.95 -3.38
CA LEU A 5 -8.76 0.10 -2.29
C LEU A 5 -7.79 0.89 -1.42
N ILE A 6 -8.00 0.81 -0.09
CA ILE A 6 -7.06 1.34 0.89
C ILE A 6 -6.41 0.18 1.63
N ILE A 7 -5.08 0.15 1.68
CA ILE A 7 -4.29 -0.83 2.44
C ILE A 7 -3.63 -0.13 3.63
N ILE A 8 -3.89 -0.60 4.85
CA ILE A 8 -3.34 0.00 6.08
C ILE A 8 -2.42 -1.01 6.74
N THR A 9 -1.17 -0.62 6.95
CA THR A 9 -0.12 -1.43 7.58
C THR A 9 0.53 -0.63 8.72
N GLY A 10 1.00 -1.32 9.76
CA GLY A 10 1.55 -0.69 10.97
C GLY A 10 3.00 -1.04 11.27
N GLU A 11 3.63 -1.89 10.46
CA GLU A 11 5.02 -2.33 10.62
C GLU A 11 5.63 -2.69 9.25
N ASP A 12 6.95 -2.80 9.19
CA ASP A 12 7.71 -3.12 7.96
C ASP A 12 7.27 -4.44 7.31
N SER A 13 6.89 -5.44 8.12
CA SER A 13 6.37 -6.72 7.60
C SER A 13 5.08 -6.49 6.80
N GLY A 14 4.22 -5.61 7.31
CA GLY A 14 2.98 -5.21 6.67
C GLY A 14 3.22 -4.47 5.35
N ASP A 15 4.22 -3.58 5.29
CA ASP A 15 4.60 -2.90 4.03
C ASP A 15 5.00 -3.91 2.94
N LEU A 16 5.82 -4.92 3.29
CA LEU A 16 6.21 -5.99 2.36
C LEU A 16 4.99 -6.76 1.83
N TYR A 17 4.10 -7.22 2.72
CA TYR A 17 2.92 -7.97 2.32
C TYR A 17 1.89 -7.10 1.58
N GLY A 18 1.71 -5.86 2.01
CA GLY A 18 0.85 -4.86 1.39
C GLY A 18 1.28 -4.55 -0.05
N GLY A 19 2.59 -4.43 -0.30
CA GLY A 19 3.14 -4.27 -1.64
C GLY A 19 2.86 -5.49 -2.54
N ASN A 20 3.09 -6.70 -2.03
CA ASN A 20 2.80 -7.93 -2.78
C ASN A 20 1.31 -8.07 -3.10
N LEU A 21 0.43 -7.73 -2.16
CA LEU A 21 -1.02 -7.74 -2.35
C LEU A 21 -1.45 -6.71 -3.40
N ALA A 22 -0.99 -5.47 -3.29
CA ALA A 22 -1.30 -4.40 -4.23
C ALA A 22 -0.90 -4.76 -5.66
N LYS A 23 0.28 -5.35 -5.83
CA LYS A 23 0.80 -5.82 -7.13
C LYS A 23 -0.13 -6.84 -7.78
N GLU A 24 -0.56 -7.87 -7.04
CA GLU A 24 -1.44 -8.90 -7.61
C GLU A 24 -2.86 -8.36 -7.86
N ILE A 25 -3.35 -7.44 -7.01
CA ILE A 25 -4.64 -6.79 -7.23
C ILE A 25 -4.62 -5.92 -8.49
N GLN A 26 -3.59 -5.09 -8.69
CA GLN A 26 -3.44 -4.30 -9.93
C GLN A 26 -3.32 -5.19 -11.17
N ARG A 27 -2.69 -6.37 -11.06
CA ARG A 27 -2.63 -7.33 -12.17
C ARG A 27 -4.01 -7.83 -12.59
N LEU A 28 -4.91 -8.04 -11.62
CA LEU A 28 -6.28 -8.50 -11.87
C LEU A 28 -7.23 -7.36 -12.25
N TYR A 29 -7.00 -6.16 -11.72
CA TYR A 29 -7.81 -4.97 -11.91
C TYR A 29 -6.91 -3.78 -12.29
N PRO A 30 -6.49 -3.65 -13.55
CA PRO A 30 -5.53 -2.62 -13.97
C PRO A 30 -5.99 -1.18 -13.70
N ASP A 31 -7.30 -0.95 -13.65
CA ASP A 31 -7.90 0.38 -13.42
C ASP A 31 -8.18 0.69 -11.95
N ILE A 32 -7.82 -0.21 -11.02
CA ILE A 32 -8.04 0.01 -9.58
C ILE A 32 -7.10 1.10 -9.06
N LYS A 33 -7.63 2.00 -8.25
CA LYS A 33 -6.81 2.95 -7.48
C LYS A 33 -6.48 2.35 -6.13
N ILE A 34 -5.20 2.32 -5.78
CA ILE A 34 -4.74 1.82 -4.48
C ILE A 34 -4.01 2.93 -3.75
N SER A 35 -4.46 3.21 -2.53
CA SER A 35 -3.79 4.10 -1.58
C SER A 35 -3.56 3.39 -0.25
N GLY A 36 -2.79 3.97 0.66
CA GLY A 36 -2.53 3.29 1.93
C GLY A 36 -1.63 3.97 2.95
N VAL A 37 -1.49 3.29 4.10
CA VAL A 37 -0.48 3.55 5.13
C VAL A 37 0.54 2.44 5.06
N GLY A 38 1.80 2.78 4.80
CA GLY A 38 2.85 1.81 4.53
C GLY A 38 4.17 2.49 4.24
N GLY A 39 5.07 1.78 3.58
CA GLY A 39 6.45 2.19 3.40
C GLY A 39 6.94 2.06 1.97
N ARG A 40 8.22 1.73 1.83
CA ARG A 40 8.91 1.68 0.55
C ARG A 40 8.36 0.58 -0.37
N GLN A 41 7.98 -0.57 0.18
CA GLN A 41 7.56 -1.72 -0.62
C GLN A 41 6.22 -1.45 -1.31
N MET A 42 5.25 -0.88 -0.59
CA MET A 42 3.98 -0.43 -1.18
C MET A 42 4.18 0.69 -2.21
N ARG A 43 5.03 1.69 -1.94
CA ARG A 43 5.36 2.73 -2.94
C ARG A 43 5.96 2.15 -4.21
N SER A 44 6.81 1.12 -4.09
CA SER A 44 7.53 0.54 -5.23
C SER A 44 6.63 -0.10 -6.29
N VAL A 45 5.40 -0.45 -5.91
CA VAL A 45 4.38 -1.04 -6.79
C VAL A 45 3.26 -0.04 -7.14
N GLY A 46 3.48 1.25 -6.89
CA GLY A 46 2.54 2.30 -7.29
C GLY A 46 1.35 2.50 -6.37
N VAL A 47 1.41 2.05 -5.11
CA VAL A 47 0.44 2.47 -4.09
C VAL A 47 0.69 3.93 -3.72
N ASP A 48 -0.37 4.73 -3.67
CA ASP A 48 -0.31 6.10 -3.18
C ASP A 48 -0.28 6.13 -1.64
N ILE A 49 0.87 6.46 -1.05
CA ILE A 49 1.06 6.42 0.40
C ILE A 49 0.61 7.73 1.04
N ILE A 50 -0.45 7.63 1.84
CA ILE A 50 -1.07 8.72 2.60
C ILE A 50 -0.25 9.03 3.86
N CYS A 51 0.31 8.00 4.52
CA CYS A 51 1.13 8.14 5.73
C CYS A 51 2.23 7.08 5.76
N ASP A 52 3.44 7.48 6.16
CA ASP A 52 4.60 6.59 6.22
C ASP A 52 4.66 5.85 7.56
N VAL A 53 4.78 4.52 7.50
CA VAL A 53 4.88 3.66 8.68
C VAL A 53 6.16 3.90 9.49
N ALA A 54 7.22 4.44 8.86
CA ALA A 54 8.44 4.82 9.56
C ALA A 54 8.24 6.04 10.48
N ASN A 55 7.20 6.85 10.28
CA ASN A 55 6.90 8.03 11.08
C ASN A 55 5.94 7.76 12.24
N THR A 56 5.42 6.54 12.39
CA THR A 56 4.47 6.18 13.46
C THR A 56 5.10 5.81 14.81
N THR A 57 6.43 5.74 14.91
CA THR A 57 7.16 5.33 16.14
C THR A 57 7.76 6.48 16.95
N SER A 58 7.42 7.74 16.63
CA SER A 58 7.79 8.89 17.48
C SER A 58 6.80 9.05 18.63
N VAL A 59 6.93 8.22 19.67
CA VAL A 59 6.33 8.43 21.00
C VAL A 59 7.40 8.39 22.08
#